data_AF-A0A961P321-F1
#
_entry.id   AF-A0A961P321-F1
#
_cell.length_a   1.000
_cell.length_b   1.000
_cell.length_c   1.000
_cell.angle_alpha   90.00
_cell.angle_beta   90.00
_cell.angle_gamma   90.00
#
_symmetry.space_group_name_H-M   'P 1'
#
loop_
_entity.id
_entity.type
_entity.pdbx_description
1 polymer ?
#
loop_
_entity_poly.entity_id
_entity_poly.type
_entity_poly.pdbx_seq_one_letter_code
_entity_poly.pdbx_strand_id
1 'polypeptide(L)'
;MSIERETLVEFMEVDMGLDMSDIDDDTKLFSSGIVDSFSLVTLMTFIEGEAGFRLISSDMILDNFDSINNIIAFAEQGAARAAE
;
A
#
# COMPACT_ATOMS: atom_id res chain seq x y z
N MET A 1 1.45 14.73 -3.25
CA MET A 1 1.38 13.70 -4.31
C MET A 1 0.50 12.61 -3.74
N SER A 2 -0.57 12.23 -4.45
CA SER A 2 -1.48 11.16 -4.02
C SER A 2 -1.18 9.92 -4.86
N ILE A 3 -1.15 8.76 -4.23
CA ILE A 3 -0.97 7.47 -4.93
C ILE A 3 -2.32 7.10 -5.54
N GLU A 4 -2.35 6.82 -6.85
CA GLU A 4 -3.57 6.37 -7.52
C GLU A 4 -3.69 4.85 -7.49
N ARG A 5 -4.93 4.34 -7.50
CA ARG A 5 -5.21 2.90 -7.52
C ARG A 5 -4.48 2.20 -8.66
N GLU A 6 -4.50 2.79 -9.86
CA GLU A 6 -3.89 2.21 -11.05
C GLU A 6 -2.38 2.01 -10.87
N THR A 7 -1.68 3.00 -10.31
CA THR A 7 -0.24 2.89 -10.03
C THR A 7 0.06 1.82 -8.99
N LEU A 8 -0.75 1.75 -7.93
CA LEU A 8 -0.59 0.72 -6.90
C LEU A 8 -0.82 -0.68 -7.47
N VAL A 9 -1.88 -0.87 -8.26
CA VAL A 9 -2.21 -2.16 -8.88
C VAL A 9 -1.12 -2.57 -9.86
N GLU A 10 -0.65 -1.66 -10.72
CA GLU A 10 0.46 -1.93 -11.65
C GLU A 10 1.71 -2.35 -10.89
N PHE A 11 2.07 -1.67 -9.80
CA PHE A 11 3.20 -2.05 -8.96
C PHE A 11 3.03 -3.46 -8.37
N MET A 12 1.84 -3.78 -7.87
CA MET A 12 1.55 -5.09 -7.29
C MET A 12 1.58 -6.21 -8.34
N GLU A 13 1.11 -5.97 -9.57
CA GLU A 13 1.16 -6.97 -10.65
C GLU A 13 2.57 -7.12 -11.23
N VAL A 14 3.26 -6.01 -11.48
CA VAL A 14 4.55 -5.99 -12.21
C VAL A 14 5.74 -6.25 -11.29
N ASP A 15 5.82 -5.56 -10.15
CA ASP A 15 6.96 -5.64 -9.23
C ASP A 15 6.80 -6.81 -8.26
N MET A 16 5.58 -7.01 -7.76
CA MET A 16 5.30 -8.04 -6.75
C MET A 16 4.78 -9.35 -7.36
N GLY A 17 4.38 -9.35 -8.64
CA GLY A 17 3.88 -10.55 -9.33
C GLY A 17 2.55 -11.06 -8.79
N LEU A 18 1.72 -10.17 -8.22
CA LEU A 18 0.41 -10.49 -7.67
C LEU A 18 -0.67 -10.48 -8.75
N ASP A 19 -1.72 -11.27 -8.57
CA ASP A 19 -2.88 -11.24 -9.48
C ASP A 19 -3.93 -10.28 -8.91
N MET A 20 -4.08 -9.11 -9.56
CA MET A 20 -4.98 -8.04 -9.13
C MET A 20 -6.21 -7.90 -10.03
N SER A 21 -6.38 -8.82 -11.00
CA SER A 21 -7.38 -8.72 -12.06
C SER A 21 -8.83 -8.80 -11.56
N ASP A 22 -9.08 -9.47 -10.43
CA ASP A 22 -10.41 -9.63 -9.81
C ASP A 22 -10.46 -9.08 -8.36
N ILE A 23 -9.52 -8.21 -8.01
CA ILE A 23 -9.37 -7.66 -6.66
C ILE A 23 -10.11 -6.33 -6.54
N ASP A 24 -11.10 -6.29 -5.66
CA ASP A 24 -11.81 -5.08 -5.29
C ASP A 24 -11.01 -4.25 -4.27
N ASP A 25 -11.28 -2.95 -4.19
CA ASP A 25 -10.55 -2.03 -3.31
C ASP A 25 -10.75 -2.30 -1.81
N ASP A 26 -11.84 -2.95 -1.41
CA ASP A 26 -12.09 -3.43 -0.04
C ASP A 26 -11.60 -4.87 0.21
N THR A 27 -11.04 -5.52 -0.81
CA THR A 27 -10.55 -6.90 -0.68
C THR A 27 -9.39 -6.96 0.30
N LYS A 28 -9.43 -7.97 1.17
CA LYS A 28 -8.37 -8.21 2.15
C LYS A 28 -7.20 -8.95 1.52
N LEU A 29 -6.22 -8.21 1.04
CA LEU A 29 -4.99 -8.69 0.41
C LEU A 29 -4.17 -9.56 1.37
N PHE A 30 -3.95 -9.11 2.60
CA PHE A 30 -3.13 -9.85 3.57
C PHE A 30 -3.92 -11.03 4.14
N SER A 31 -5.16 -10.80 4.57
CA SER A 31 -6.00 -11.86 5.13
C SER A 31 -6.34 -12.97 4.12
N SER A 32 -6.38 -12.67 2.82
CA SER A 32 -6.58 -13.67 1.76
C SER A 32 -5.29 -14.38 1.34
N GLY A 33 -4.12 -13.93 1.85
CA GLY A 33 -2.82 -14.50 1.52
C GLY A 33 -2.27 -14.07 0.15
N ILE A 34 -2.76 -12.95 -0.39
CA ILE A 34 -2.25 -12.34 -1.63
C ILE A 34 -0.96 -11.57 -1.31
N VAL A 35 -0.96 -10.83 -0.20
CA VAL A 35 0.21 -10.10 0.28
C VAL A 35 0.83 -10.87 1.44
N ASP A 36 2.10 -11.25 1.26
CA ASP A 36 2.94 -11.84 2.32
C ASP A 36 3.75 -10.77 3.07
N SER A 37 4.44 -11.20 4.12
CA SER A 37 5.35 -10.33 4.90
C SER A 37 6.49 -9.72 4.07
N PHE A 38 6.95 -10.38 3.00
CA PHE A 38 7.94 -9.82 2.08
C PHE A 38 7.33 -8.73 1.19
N SER A 39 6.20 -9.05 0.58
CA SER A 39 5.39 -8.15 -0.25
C SER A 39 5.03 -6.86 0.49
N LEU A 40 4.72 -6.96 1.78
CA LEU A 40 4.41 -5.82 2.64
C LEU A 40 5.60 -4.87 2.82
N VAL A 41 6.84 -5.38 2.96
CA VAL A 41 8.05 -4.53 3.05
C VAL A 41 8.33 -3.79 1.73
N THR A 42 8.13 -4.48 0.60
CA THR A 42 8.25 -3.88 -0.74
C THR A 42 7.21 -2.78 -0.95
N LEU A 43 5.96 -3.04 -0.57
CA LEU A 43 4.87 -2.08 -0.63
C LEU A 43 5.13 -0.84 0.24
N MET A 44 5.63 -1.04 1.46
CA MET A 44 6.03 0.05 2.36
C MET A 44 7.08 0.96 1.72
N THR A 45 8.10 0.36 1.10
CA THR A 45 9.18 1.10 0.43
C THR A 45 8.65 1.92 -0.74
N PHE A 46 7.72 1.36 -1.51
CA PHE A 46 7.04 2.06 -2.61
C PHE A 46 6.25 3.28 -2.10
N ILE A 47 5.44 3.10 -1.05
CA ILE A 47 4.65 4.18 -0.45
C ILE A 47 5.55 5.30 0.08
N GLU A 48 6.63 4.98 0.79
CA GLU A 48 7.59 5.98 1.27
C GLU A 48 8.20 6.80 0.13
N GLY A 49 8.51 6.14 -1.00
CA GLY A 49 9.06 6.78 -2.18
C GLY A 49 8.06 7.71 -2.88
N GLU A 50 6.86 7.21 -3.14
CA GLU A 50 5.82 7.94 -3.88
C GLU A 50 5.22 9.10 -3.07
N ALA A 51 4.96 8.86 -1.78
CA ALA A 51 4.35 9.85 -0.92
C ALA A 51 5.38 10.81 -0.27
N GLY A 52 6.67 10.47 -0.34
CA GLY A 52 7.76 11.34 0.10
C GLY A 52 7.88 11.51 1.62
N PHE A 53 7.37 10.56 2.39
CA PHE A 53 7.46 10.53 3.85
C PHE A 53 8.07 9.22 4.33
N ARG A 54 8.53 9.17 5.59
CA ARG A 54 8.98 7.92 6.20
C ARG A 54 7.91 7.27 7.05
N LEU A 55 7.78 5.96 6.90
CA LEU A 55 6.93 5.14 7.76
C LEU A 55 7.56 5.01 9.15
N ILE A 56 6.76 5.22 10.19
CA ILE A 56 7.17 4.94 11.56
C ILE A 56 6.63 3.58 12.02
N SER A 57 7.18 3.04 13.10
CA SER A 57 6.75 1.75 13.65
C SER A 57 5.25 1.69 13.97
N SER A 58 4.63 2.84 14.25
CA SER A 58 3.19 2.94 14.52
C SER A 58 2.33 2.85 13.26
N ASP A 59 2.91 3.09 12.08
CA ASP A 59 2.22 2.98 10.79
C ASP A 59 2.18 1.53 10.27
N MET A 60 3.06 0.67 10.78
CA MET A 60 3.19 -0.75 10.43
C MET A 60 2.06 -1.61 11.01
N ILE A 61 0.81 -1.16 10.88
CA ILE A 61 -0.38 -1.88 11.30
C ILE A 61 -0.92 -2.62 10.09
N LEU A 62 -1.09 -3.94 10.20
CA LEU A 62 -1.61 -4.80 9.14
C LEU A 62 -2.89 -4.26 8.49
N ASP A 63 -3.79 -3.69 9.29
CA ASP A 63 -5.05 -3.09 8.84
C ASP A 63 -4.85 -1.98 7.79
N ASN A 64 -3.79 -1.16 7.92
CA ASN A 64 -3.45 -0.11 6.96
C ASN A 64 -3.03 -0.68 5.59
N PHE A 65 -2.58 -1.93 5.55
CA PHE A 65 -2.08 -2.61 4.33
C PHE A 65 -2.94 -3.81 3.93
N ASP A 66 -4.07 -4.05 4.60
CA ASP A 66 -4.94 -5.20 4.33
C ASP A 66 -5.75 -4.98 3.05
N SER A 67 -6.00 -3.74 2.63
CA SER A 67 -6.82 -3.41 1.46
C SER A 67 -6.26 -2.23 0.67
N ILE A 68 -6.57 -2.17 -0.63
CA ILE A 68 -6.11 -1.08 -1.52
C ILE A 68 -6.58 0.29 -1.02
N ASN A 69 -7.85 0.39 -0.61
CA ASN A 69 -8.39 1.63 -0.04
C ASN A 69 -7.60 2.08 1.20
N ASN A 70 -7.28 1.14 2.10
CA ASN A 70 -6.53 1.44 3.31
C ASN A 70 -5.13 1.93 2.98
N ILE A 71 -4.46 1.30 2.00
CA ILE A 71 -3.11 1.68 1.56
C ILE A 71 -3.11 3.11 0.99
N ILE A 72 -4.06 3.42 0.11
CA ILE A 72 -4.20 4.75 -0.50
C ILE A 72 -4.48 5.79 0.58
N ALA A 73 -5.49 5.55 1.42
CA ALA A 73 -5.86 6.47 2.50
C ALA A 73 -4.69 6.69 3.48
N PHE A 74 -3.94 5.62 3.78
CA PHE A 74 -2.77 5.67 4.63
C PHE A 74 -1.64 6.52 4.02
N ALA A 75 -1.35 6.33 2.72
CA ALA A 75 -0.36 7.11 2.00
C ALA A 75 -0.74 8.61 1.95
N GLU A 76 -2.01 8.92 1.71
CA GLU A 76 -2.49 10.30 1.73
C GLU A 76 -2.39 10.94 3.12
N GLN A 77 -2.71 10.21 4.18
CA GLN A 77 -2.54 10.69 5.54
C GLN A 77 -1.07 10.96 5.90
N GLY A 78 -0.16 10.07 5.50
CA GLY A 78 1.27 10.26 5.75
C GLY A 78 1.84 11.46 4.99
N ALA A 79 1.46 11.63 3.73
CA ALA A 79 1.84 12.79 2.93
C ALA A 79 1.33 14.10 3.53
N ALA A 80 0.09 14.12 4.02
CA ALA A 80 -0.48 15.30 4.68
C ALA A 80 0.30 15.68 5.95
N ARG A 81 0.62 14.69 6.81
CA ARG A 81 1.40 14.91 8.04
C ARG A 81 2.82 15.42 7.76
N ALA A 82 3.43 14.99 6.66
CA ALA A 82 4.78 15.40 6.28
C ALA A 82 4.86 16.80 5.65
N ALA A 83 3.72 17.33 5.19
CA ALA A 83 3.61 18.66 4.61
C ALA A 83 3.37 19.77 5.65
N GLU A 84 3.10 19.40 6.91
CA GLU A 84 2.97 20.30 8.07
C GLU A 84 4.33 20.63 8.71
#